data_AF-A0A2E6BDM5-F1
#
_entry.id   AF-A0A2E6BDM5-F1
#
_cell.length_a   1.000
_cell.length_b   1.000
_cell.length_c   1.000
_cell.angle_alpha   90.00
_cell.angle_beta   90.00
_cell.angle_gamma   90.00
#
_symmetry.space_group_name_H-M   'P 1'
#
loop_
_entity.id
_entity.type
_entity.pdbx_description
1 polymer ?
#
loop_
_entity_poly.entity_id
_entity_poly.type
_entity_poly.pdbx_seq_one_letter_code
_entity_poly.pdbx_strand_id
1 'polypeptide(L)'
;MSAENYNKIRRILFSTANDRKKGFSVSYEWLEKTYKKQLSPQGYAGLLAELKFYEKNKKEFNLTVAGDMGEHADFSGSMGQEVCRFDVTTNLAYKKYQDYEPFFSDGPKYKIVVMDKASNEVSDIVSLAFEQCSCGGYKIPFLLLMGENFNDRGESQWSNDQLVMKICTSCNEYGEASRHTHHFLYSPQEYVSNLPEEMDNNERRSKINQYCLGAYKYFRREFCDELMGVAGHDYKVTAPDGGGYWTFNFQFKNQVVGDFLLDDIDCGLL
;
A
#
# COMPACT_ATOMS: atom_id res chain seq x y z
N MET A 1 27.17 0.85 9.10
CA MET A 1 26.93 1.40 10.45
C MET A 1 26.25 0.31 11.27
N SER A 2 26.57 0.16 12.55
CA SER A 2 25.85 -0.78 13.42
C SER A 2 24.46 -0.24 13.79
N ALA A 3 23.49 -1.14 13.98
CA ALA A 3 22.15 -0.79 14.47
C ALA A 3 22.21 -0.08 15.83
N GLU A 4 23.17 -0.46 16.68
CA GLU A 4 23.42 0.17 17.97
C GLU A 4 23.74 1.67 17.85
N ASN A 5 24.61 2.06 16.90
CA ASN A 5 24.95 3.46 16.69
C ASN A 5 23.76 4.26 16.15
N TYR A 6 22.98 3.68 15.23
CA TYR A 6 21.76 4.31 14.72
C TYR A 6 20.76 4.57 15.85
N ASN A 7 20.48 3.54 16.66
CA ASN A 7 19.54 3.63 17.78
C ASN A 7 20.00 4.60 18.86
N LYS A 8 21.30 4.68 19.13
CA LYS A 8 21.86 5.68 20.05
C LYS A 8 21.59 7.10 19.56
N ILE A 9 21.86 7.38 18.28
CA ILE A 9 21.62 8.69 17.67
C ILE A 9 20.11 9.01 17.71
N ARG A 10 19.28 8.07 17.27
CA ARG A 10 17.81 8.18 17.30
C ARG A 10 17.28 8.56 18.68
N ARG A 11 17.70 7.83 19.73
CA ARG A 11 17.32 8.12 21.13
C ARG A 11 17.71 9.52 21.57
N ILE A 12 18.92 9.97 21.25
CA ILE A 12 19.40 11.31 21.60
C ILE A 12 18.55 12.39 20.92
N LEU A 13 18.25 12.23 19.63
CA LEU A 13 17.44 13.17 18.86
C LEU A 13 16.02 13.27 19.42
N PHE A 14 15.32 12.15 19.60
CA PHE A 14 13.96 12.16 20.14
C PHE A 14 13.89 12.62 21.60
N SER A 15 14.90 12.32 22.42
CA SER A 15 14.98 12.86 23.79
C SER A 15 15.15 14.38 23.77
N THR A 16 15.96 14.90 22.85
CA THR A 16 16.18 16.33 22.65
C THR A 16 14.93 17.03 22.13
N ALA A 17 14.24 16.42 21.17
CA ALA A 17 12.99 16.94 20.62
C ALA A 17 11.89 17.04 21.68
N ASN A 18 11.85 16.11 22.63
CA ASN A 18 10.87 16.10 23.73
C ASN A 18 11.29 16.95 24.95
N ASP A 19 12.52 17.45 24.99
CA ASP A 19 13.00 18.36 26.06
C ASP A 19 12.38 19.75 25.87
N ARG A 20 11.62 20.21 26.88
CA ARG A 20 10.94 21.51 26.87
C ARG A 20 11.87 22.71 26.69
N LYS A 21 13.17 22.58 27.00
CA LYS A 21 14.16 23.66 26.86
C LYS A 21 14.84 23.68 25.49
N LYS A 22 14.77 22.59 24.72
CA LYS A 22 15.49 22.42 23.45
C LYS A 22 14.54 22.31 22.27
N GLY A 23 13.64 21.34 22.30
CA GLY A 23 12.67 21.08 21.25
C GLY A 23 13.28 20.60 19.93
N PHE A 24 12.44 20.58 18.88
CA PHE A 24 12.79 20.05 17.56
C PHE A 24 13.88 20.86 16.84
N SER A 25 13.93 22.18 17.01
CA SER A 25 14.95 23.04 16.39
C SER A 25 16.38 22.57 16.72
N VAL A 26 16.66 22.31 18.00
CA VAL A 26 17.97 21.80 18.45
C VAL A 26 18.20 20.37 17.97
N SER A 27 17.15 19.53 17.94
CA SER A 27 17.25 18.18 17.40
C SER A 27 17.67 18.17 15.93
N TYR A 28 17.07 19.04 15.10
CA TYR A 28 17.46 19.19 13.69
C TYR A 28 18.89 19.71 13.54
N GLU A 29 19.28 20.69 14.36
CA GLU A 29 20.66 21.17 14.36
C GLU A 29 21.67 20.04 14.66
N TRP A 30 21.39 19.20 15.65
CA TRP A 30 22.26 18.07 15.99
C TRP A 30 22.29 17.02 14.88
N LEU A 31 21.15 16.72 14.28
CA LEU A 31 21.09 15.81 13.13
C LEU A 31 21.99 16.33 11.99
N GLU A 32 21.88 17.60 11.62
CA GLU A 32 22.61 18.20 10.49
C GLU A 32 24.10 18.40 10.77
N LYS A 33 24.44 19.00 11.92
CA LYS A 33 25.82 19.44 12.21
C LYS A 33 26.67 18.35 12.87
N THR A 34 26.06 17.44 13.64
CA THR A 34 26.79 16.47 14.46
C THR A 34 26.67 15.05 13.92
N TYR A 35 25.47 14.59 13.62
CA TYR A 35 25.22 13.17 13.34
C TYR A 35 25.21 12.81 11.86
N LYS A 36 24.95 13.76 10.95
CA LYS A 36 24.93 13.52 9.50
C LYS A 36 26.18 12.79 8.98
N LYS A 37 27.37 13.15 9.48
CA LYS A 37 28.65 12.51 9.09
C LYS A 37 28.82 11.09 9.65
N GLN A 38 28.08 10.75 10.70
CA GLN A 38 28.09 9.42 11.32
C GLN A 38 27.01 8.51 10.71
N LEU A 39 26.07 9.10 9.98
CA LEU A 39 24.95 8.41 9.36
C LEU A 39 25.25 8.02 7.91
N SER A 40 24.71 6.88 7.44
CA SER A 40 24.64 6.62 6.01
C SER A 40 23.62 7.58 5.36
N PRO A 41 23.68 7.83 4.04
CA PRO A 41 22.66 8.65 3.38
C PRO A 41 21.23 8.16 3.63
N GLN A 42 21.03 6.84 3.66
CA GLN A 42 19.74 6.22 3.97
C GLN A 42 19.34 6.43 5.44
N GLY A 43 20.26 6.20 6.38
CA GLY A 43 19.98 6.39 7.82
C GLY A 43 19.69 7.85 8.17
N TYR A 44 20.38 8.79 7.53
CA TYR A 44 20.08 10.21 7.65
C TYR A 44 18.68 10.56 7.13
N ALA A 45 18.34 10.10 5.92
CA ALA A 45 17.03 10.35 5.33
C ALA A 45 15.89 9.73 6.16
N GLY A 46 16.10 8.52 6.68
CA GLY A 46 15.17 7.83 7.60
C GLY A 46 14.92 8.64 8.87
N LEU A 47 15.97 8.98 9.62
CA LEU A 47 15.83 9.75 10.86
C LEU A 47 15.22 11.14 10.66
N LEU A 48 15.55 11.80 9.55
CA LEU A 48 14.94 13.09 9.21
C LEU A 48 13.43 12.92 8.98
N ALA A 49 13.02 11.90 8.23
CA ALA A 49 11.62 11.58 7.96
C ALA A 49 10.86 11.23 9.25
N GLU A 50 11.43 10.37 10.10
CA GLU A 50 10.87 10.02 11.41
C GLU A 50 10.67 11.27 12.28
N LEU A 51 11.67 12.14 12.40
CA LEU A 51 11.58 13.37 13.19
C LEU A 51 10.51 14.32 12.64
N LYS A 52 10.43 14.49 11.32
CA LYS A 52 9.45 15.36 10.66
C LYS A 52 8.02 14.83 10.81
N PHE A 53 7.84 13.51 10.65
CA PHE A 53 6.56 12.86 10.90
C PHE A 53 6.13 13.07 12.36
N TYR A 54 7.03 12.84 13.31
CA TYR A 54 6.76 13.01 14.73
C TYR A 54 6.44 14.46 15.10
N GLU A 55 7.21 15.44 14.61
CA GLU A 55 6.99 16.88 14.87
C GLU A 55 5.56 17.31 14.53
N LYS A 56 5.08 16.89 13.36
CA LYS A 56 3.77 17.31 12.82
C LYS A 56 2.61 16.51 13.40
N ASN A 57 2.78 15.20 13.53
CA ASN A 57 1.66 14.28 13.77
C ASN A 57 1.59 13.72 15.20
N LYS A 58 2.54 14.07 16.09
CA LYS A 58 2.59 13.55 17.46
C LYS A 58 1.26 13.71 18.21
N LYS A 59 0.61 14.87 18.08
CA LYS A 59 -0.64 15.15 18.79
C LYS A 59 -1.83 14.47 18.14
N GLU A 60 -1.91 14.52 16.82
CA GLU A 60 -3.01 13.95 16.05
C GLU A 60 -3.10 12.43 16.24
N PHE A 61 -1.96 11.74 16.13
CA PHE A 61 -1.91 10.29 16.25
C PHE A 61 -1.46 9.80 17.63
N ASN A 62 -1.40 10.68 18.65
CA ASN A 62 -0.92 10.35 20.00
C ASN A 62 0.43 9.56 20.01
N LEU A 63 1.37 9.97 19.16
CA LEU A 63 2.58 9.20 18.88
C LEU A 63 3.49 9.11 20.11
N THR A 64 3.93 7.88 20.38
CA THR A 64 5.02 7.55 21.29
C THR A 64 6.13 6.88 20.49
N VAL A 65 7.38 7.27 20.74
CA VAL A 65 8.54 6.66 20.07
C VAL A 65 8.64 5.21 20.51
N ALA A 66 8.56 4.28 19.56
CA ALA A 66 8.74 2.87 19.83
C ALA A 66 10.23 2.59 20.13
N GLY A 67 10.46 1.73 21.12
CA GLY A 67 11.78 1.16 21.35
C GLY A 67 12.09 0.15 20.24
N ASP A 68 13.31 0.17 19.72
CA ASP A 68 13.74 -0.87 18.78
C ASP A 68 13.87 -2.20 19.52
N MET A 69 12.84 -3.03 19.37
CA MET A 69 12.71 -4.38 19.92
C MET A 69 12.51 -5.43 18.82
N GLY A 70 12.86 -5.10 17.57
CA GLY A 70 12.70 -6.00 16.42
C GLY A 70 11.30 -6.05 15.81
N GLU A 71 10.35 -5.22 16.26
CA GLU A 71 8.99 -5.17 15.71
C GLU A 71 8.86 -4.31 14.44
N HIS A 72 9.97 -3.80 13.88
CA HIS A 72 10.04 -2.93 12.68
C HIS A 72 9.27 -1.59 12.77
N ALA A 73 8.85 -1.17 13.97
CA ALA A 73 8.01 0.02 14.18
C ALA A 73 8.83 1.19 14.73
N ASP A 74 8.58 2.39 14.21
CA ASP A 74 9.19 3.63 14.71
C ASP A 74 8.36 4.27 15.83
N PHE A 75 7.03 4.17 15.72
CA PHE A 75 6.09 4.77 16.66
C PHE A 75 4.94 3.82 17.00
N SER A 76 4.36 4.03 18.17
CA SER A 76 3.05 3.53 18.55
C SER A 76 2.11 4.70 18.75
N GLY A 77 0.84 4.56 18.39
CA GLY A 77 -0.13 5.63 18.51
C GLY A 77 -1.53 5.16 18.15
N SER A 78 -2.36 6.07 17.67
CA SER A 78 -3.72 5.81 17.25
C SER A 78 -4.05 6.54 15.96
N MET A 79 -4.79 5.90 15.05
CA MET A 79 -5.38 6.55 13.87
C MET A 79 -6.89 6.30 13.90
N GLY A 80 -7.68 7.37 14.05
CA GLY A 80 -9.09 7.23 14.36
C GLY A 80 -9.30 6.52 15.71
N GLN A 81 -10.04 5.41 15.70
CA GLN A 81 -10.28 4.58 16.89
C GLN A 81 -9.30 3.40 17.01
N GLU A 82 -8.43 3.19 16.02
CA GLU A 82 -7.51 2.07 15.99
C GLU A 82 -6.21 2.40 16.69
N VAL A 83 -5.71 1.49 17.53
CA VAL A 83 -4.33 1.54 18.04
C VAL A 83 -3.42 0.99 16.96
N CYS A 84 -2.36 1.72 16.64
CA CYS A 84 -1.49 1.41 15.50
C CYS A 84 0.00 1.44 15.87
N ARG A 85 0.76 0.59 15.17
CA ARG A 85 2.22 0.70 14.99
C ARG A 85 2.47 1.44 13.68
N PHE A 86 3.36 2.42 13.70
CA PHE A 86 3.76 3.19 12.53
C PHE A 86 5.23 2.94 12.22
N ASP A 87 5.51 2.58 10.98
CA ASP A 87 6.86 2.52 10.42
C ASP A 87 7.00 3.58 9.33
N VAL A 88 7.98 4.46 9.46
CA VAL A 88 8.15 5.62 8.59
C VAL A 88 9.23 5.33 7.56
N THR A 89 8.87 5.48 6.29
CA THR A 89 9.79 5.30 5.18
C THR A 89 9.73 6.45 4.20
N THR A 90 10.84 6.68 3.50
CA THR A 90 10.87 7.54 2.30
C THR A 90 10.90 6.72 1.01
N ASN A 91 10.89 5.39 1.11
CA ASN A 91 10.85 4.49 -0.02
C ASN A 91 10.17 3.17 0.36
N LEU A 92 9.00 2.93 -0.22
CA LEU A 92 8.20 1.75 0.04
C LEU A 92 8.82 0.46 -0.54
N ALA A 93 9.69 0.57 -1.54
CA ALA A 93 10.32 -0.58 -2.19
C ALA A 93 11.20 -1.44 -1.27
N TYR A 94 11.66 -0.87 -0.15
CA TYR A 94 12.43 -1.59 0.88
C TYR A 94 11.57 -2.22 1.96
N LYS A 95 10.24 -2.07 1.91
CA LYS A 95 9.32 -2.64 2.88
C LYS A 95 8.65 -3.86 2.25
N LYS A 96 8.83 -5.02 2.86
CA LYS A 96 8.34 -6.30 2.33
C LYS A 96 7.32 -6.89 3.29
N TYR A 97 6.21 -7.38 2.74
CA TYR A 97 5.13 -8.03 3.50
C TYR A 97 5.64 -9.02 4.57
N GLN A 98 6.62 -9.86 4.20
CA GLN A 98 7.17 -10.92 5.06
C GLN A 98 7.84 -10.37 6.33
N ASP A 99 8.37 -9.14 6.29
CA ASP A 99 8.98 -8.52 7.46
C ASP A 99 7.93 -8.12 8.51
N TYR A 100 6.66 -7.95 8.09
CA TYR A 100 5.57 -7.51 8.96
C TYR A 100 4.60 -8.62 9.33
N GLU A 101 4.48 -9.66 8.49
CA GLU A 101 3.58 -10.79 8.68
C GLU A 101 3.60 -11.37 10.11
N PRO A 102 4.76 -11.55 10.78
CA PRO A 102 4.80 -12.06 12.15
C PRO A 102 4.11 -11.16 13.20
N PHE A 103 3.88 -9.89 12.89
CA PHE A 103 3.33 -8.90 13.80
C PHE A 103 1.85 -8.57 13.54
N PHE A 104 1.22 -9.23 12.57
CA PHE A 104 -0.20 -9.06 12.28
C PHE A 104 -1.11 -9.81 13.25
N SER A 105 -0.62 -10.90 13.85
CA SER A 105 -1.36 -11.71 14.82
C SER A 105 -1.42 -11.01 16.19
N ASP A 106 -2.65 -10.75 16.65
CA ASP A 106 -3.04 -10.15 17.92
C ASP A 106 -2.18 -8.96 18.40
N GLY A 107 -2.61 -7.76 18.04
CA GLY A 107 -2.03 -6.52 18.54
C GLY A 107 -2.49 -5.28 17.78
N PRO A 108 -1.84 -4.13 18.03
CA PRO A 108 -2.07 -2.92 17.26
C PRO A 108 -1.84 -3.12 15.76
N LYS A 109 -2.71 -2.51 14.95
CA LYS A 109 -2.63 -2.60 13.48
C LYS A 109 -1.36 -1.96 12.96
N TYR A 110 -0.79 -2.53 11.91
CA TYR A 110 0.46 -2.04 11.33
C TYR A 110 0.18 -1.07 10.19
N LYS A 111 0.80 0.11 10.21
CA LYS A 111 0.71 1.11 9.14
C LYS A 111 2.11 1.58 8.72
N ILE A 112 2.37 1.62 7.42
CA ILE A 112 3.60 2.19 6.86
C ILE A 112 3.30 3.62 6.39
N VAL A 113 3.96 4.59 7.00
CA VAL A 113 3.88 5.99 6.61
C VAL A 113 4.95 6.26 5.55
N VAL A 114 4.51 6.68 4.36
CA VAL A 114 5.40 7.08 3.28
C VAL A 114 5.56 8.59 3.32
N MET A 115 6.79 9.05 3.47
CA MET A 115 7.17 10.46 3.49
C MET A 115 7.74 10.86 2.13
N ASP A 116 7.27 11.96 1.58
CA ASP A 116 7.88 12.55 0.38
C ASP A 116 9.23 13.20 0.73
N LYS A 117 10.27 12.87 -0.04
CA LYS A 117 11.65 13.33 0.23
C LYS A 117 11.84 14.82 0.00
N ALA A 118 11.06 15.44 -0.89
CA ALA A 118 11.22 16.84 -1.26
C ALA A 118 10.44 17.75 -0.29
N SER A 119 9.19 17.41 0.00
CA SER A 119 8.32 18.22 0.87
C SER A 119 8.46 17.88 2.35
N ASN A 120 8.94 16.67 2.69
CA ASN A 120 8.89 16.12 4.06
C ASN A 120 7.46 16.10 4.63
N GLU A 121 6.47 15.87 3.77
CA GLU A 121 5.07 15.60 4.12
C GLU A 121 4.75 14.12 3.96
N VAL A 122 3.69 13.67 4.64
CA VAL A 122 3.12 12.34 4.44
C VAL A 122 2.52 12.30 3.03
N SER A 123 3.04 11.42 2.18
CA SER A 123 2.50 11.19 0.84
C SER A 123 1.48 10.05 0.81
N ASP A 124 1.62 9.06 1.71
CA ASP A 124 0.70 7.93 1.83
C ASP A 124 0.80 7.25 3.22
N ILE A 125 -0.25 6.54 3.65
CA ILE A 125 -0.25 5.68 4.85
C ILE A 125 -0.81 4.31 4.49
N VAL A 126 0.06 3.34 4.19
CA VAL A 126 -0.31 1.98 3.78
C VAL A 126 -0.72 1.16 5.00
N SER A 127 -1.98 0.70 5.05
CA SER A 127 -2.50 -0.14 6.14
C SER A 127 -2.25 -1.62 5.85
N LEU A 128 -1.58 -2.32 6.77
CA LEU A 128 -1.32 -3.77 6.67
C LEU A 128 -2.27 -4.58 7.56
N ALA A 129 -3.48 -4.09 7.77
CA ALA A 129 -4.46 -4.65 8.70
C ALA A 129 -5.21 -5.86 8.11
N PHE A 130 -4.50 -6.79 7.45
CA PHE A 130 -5.11 -7.91 6.75
C PHE A 130 -5.78 -8.91 7.69
N GLU A 131 -6.92 -9.45 7.26
CA GLU A 131 -7.64 -10.49 7.99
C GLU A 131 -6.93 -11.83 7.86
N GLN A 132 -6.88 -12.61 8.95
CA GLN A 132 -6.32 -13.95 8.89
C GLN A 132 -7.28 -14.91 8.15
N CYS A 133 -6.73 -15.80 7.34
CA CYS A 133 -7.45 -16.89 6.71
C CYS A 133 -7.42 -18.14 7.59
N SER A 134 -8.40 -19.03 7.42
CA SER A 134 -8.52 -20.29 8.17
C SER A 134 -7.32 -21.23 8.00
N CYS A 135 -6.57 -21.09 6.90
CA CYS A 135 -5.33 -21.84 6.64
C CYS A 135 -4.09 -21.28 7.36
N GLY A 136 -4.21 -20.16 8.09
CA GLY A 136 -3.12 -19.48 8.79
C GLY A 136 -2.48 -18.32 8.01
N GLY A 137 -2.73 -18.19 6.71
CA GLY A 137 -2.32 -17.04 5.90
C GLY A 137 -3.15 -15.79 6.15
N TYR A 138 -2.99 -14.76 5.31
CA TYR A 138 -3.71 -13.49 5.41
C TYR A 138 -4.41 -13.14 4.10
N LYS A 139 -5.57 -12.50 4.20
CA LYS A 139 -6.43 -12.09 3.10
C LYS A 139 -6.06 -10.68 2.66
N ILE A 140 -5.36 -10.58 1.53
CA ILE A 140 -4.94 -9.30 0.94
C ILE A 140 -6.07 -8.80 0.03
N PRO A 141 -6.60 -7.59 0.27
CA PRO A 141 -7.63 -7.02 -0.58
C PRO A 141 -7.05 -6.37 -1.85
N PHE A 142 -7.76 -6.54 -2.96
CA PHE A 142 -7.48 -5.93 -4.25
C PHE A 142 -8.78 -5.54 -4.93
N LEU A 143 -8.70 -4.58 -5.84
CA LEU A 143 -9.84 -4.09 -6.60
C LEU A 143 -9.90 -4.84 -7.92
N LEU A 144 -11.01 -5.51 -8.19
CA LEU A 144 -11.31 -6.08 -9.48
C LEU A 144 -12.21 -5.11 -10.25
N LEU A 145 -11.67 -4.60 -11.36
CA LEU A 145 -12.41 -3.70 -12.25
C LEU A 145 -13.17 -4.52 -13.30
N MET A 146 -14.49 -4.66 -13.16
CA MET A 146 -15.29 -5.46 -14.07
C MET A 146 -15.71 -4.68 -15.31
N GLY A 147 -16.05 -5.44 -16.36
CA GLY A 147 -16.67 -4.91 -17.57
C GLY A 147 -18.09 -4.40 -17.35
N GLU A 148 -18.68 -3.91 -18.43
CA GLU A 148 -20.00 -3.32 -18.45
C GLU A 148 -21.08 -4.30 -18.02
N ASN A 149 -22.02 -3.79 -17.23
CA ASN A 149 -23.21 -4.49 -16.80
C ASN A 149 -24.25 -4.51 -17.94
N PHE A 150 -24.83 -5.67 -18.17
CA PHE A 150 -25.93 -5.87 -19.13
C PHE A 150 -27.14 -6.45 -18.41
N ASN A 151 -28.35 -6.09 -18.86
CA ASN A 151 -29.57 -6.75 -18.37
C ASN A 151 -29.79 -8.11 -19.04
N ASP A 152 -30.83 -8.83 -18.63
CA ASP A 152 -31.21 -10.14 -19.17
C ASP A 152 -31.49 -10.16 -20.69
N ARG A 153 -31.64 -8.99 -21.32
CA ARG A 153 -31.83 -8.84 -22.77
C ARG A 153 -30.54 -8.50 -23.51
N GLY A 154 -29.42 -8.39 -22.81
CA GLY A 154 -28.14 -7.96 -23.36
C GLY A 154 -28.06 -6.45 -23.62
N GLU A 155 -28.94 -5.65 -23.01
CA GLU A 155 -28.89 -4.19 -23.15
C GLU A 155 -27.94 -3.61 -22.11
N SER A 156 -27.00 -2.78 -22.59
CA SER A 156 -26.03 -2.05 -21.76
C SER A 156 -26.74 -1.23 -20.68
N GLN A 157 -26.23 -1.33 -19.45
CA GLN A 157 -26.68 -0.56 -18.30
C GLN A 157 -25.84 0.70 -18.07
N TRP A 158 -24.86 0.97 -18.95
CA TRP A 158 -23.95 2.11 -18.85
C TRP A 158 -23.30 2.22 -17.46
N SER A 159 -23.00 1.08 -16.85
CA SER A 159 -22.42 0.95 -15.52
C SER A 159 -21.55 -0.28 -15.45
N ASN A 160 -20.62 -0.29 -14.52
CA ASN A 160 -19.68 -1.37 -14.29
C ASN A 160 -19.63 -1.67 -12.79
N ASP A 161 -19.70 -2.94 -12.44
CA ASP A 161 -19.47 -3.37 -11.07
C ASP A 161 -17.96 -3.43 -10.75
N GLN A 162 -17.61 -3.03 -9.54
CA GLN A 162 -16.23 -3.00 -9.06
C GLN A 162 -16.19 -3.78 -7.75
N LEU A 163 -15.39 -4.83 -7.71
CA LEU A 163 -15.38 -5.77 -6.59
C LEU A 163 -14.13 -5.54 -5.74
N VAL A 164 -14.30 -5.35 -4.44
CA VAL A 164 -13.20 -5.54 -3.51
C VAL A 164 -13.12 -7.02 -3.23
N MET A 165 -12.09 -7.65 -3.77
CA MET A 165 -11.82 -9.06 -3.61
C MET A 165 -10.70 -9.25 -2.60
N LYS A 166 -10.72 -10.34 -1.86
CA LYS A 166 -9.68 -10.71 -0.88
C LYS A 166 -9.06 -12.04 -1.29
N ILE A 167 -7.74 -12.10 -1.50
CA ILE A 167 -7.00 -13.35 -1.77
C ILE A 167 -6.19 -13.74 -0.54
N CYS A 168 -6.31 -15.01 -0.14
CA CYS A 168 -5.46 -15.58 0.88
C CYS A 168 -4.04 -15.81 0.36
N THR A 169 -3.06 -15.36 1.15
CA THR A 169 -1.64 -15.53 0.84
C THR A 169 -1.24 -17.00 0.72
N SER A 170 -1.71 -17.88 1.59
CA SER A 170 -1.20 -19.26 1.63
C SER A 170 -1.96 -20.26 0.77
N CYS A 171 -3.30 -20.17 0.68
CA CYS A 171 -4.12 -21.15 -0.04
C CYS A 171 -4.71 -20.63 -1.35
N ASN A 172 -4.48 -19.36 -1.71
CA ASN A 172 -5.07 -18.68 -2.86
C ASN A 172 -6.62 -18.68 -2.91
N GLU A 173 -7.28 -19.04 -1.81
CA GLU A 173 -8.72 -18.87 -1.66
C GLU A 173 -9.05 -17.38 -1.77
N TYR A 174 -10.03 -17.06 -2.61
CA TYR A 174 -10.49 -15.69 -2.77
C TYR A 174 -11.99 -15.57 -2.53
N GLY A 175 -12.42 -14.37 -2.16
CA GLY A 175 -13.83 -14.07 -1.97
C GLY A 175 -14.12 -12.58 -2.16
N GLU A 176 -15.36 -12.29 -2.54
CA GLU A 176 -15.88 -10.93 -2.62
C GLU A 176 -16.10 -10.38 -1.20
N ALA A 177 -15.52 -9.22 -0.91
CA ALA A 177 -15.72 -8.49 0.33
C ALA A 177 -16.80 -7.41 0.18
N SER A 178 -16.80 -6.70 -0.96
CA SER A 178 -17.82 -5.71 -1.30
C SER A 178 -17.92 -5.51 -2.81
N ARG A 179 -19.06 -4.96 -3.25
CA ARG A 179 -19.38 -4.62 -4.63
C ARG A 179 -19.88 -3.18 -4.70
N HIS A 180 -19.35 -2.44 -5.67
CA HIS A 180 -19.70 -1.05 -5.91
C HIS A 180 -19.97 -0.83 -7.39
N THR A 181 -21.12 -0.26 -7.74
CA THR A 181 -21.47 0.03 -9.14
C THR A 181 -21.10 1.47 -9.49
N HIS A 182 -20.40 1.66 -10.60
CA HIS A 182 -19.94 2.97 -11.07
C HIS A 182 -20.29 3.18 -12.55
N HIS A 183 -20.49 4.43 -12.95
CA HIS A 183 -20.76 4.81 -14.35
C HIS A 183 -19.52 5.31 -15.12
N PHE A 184 -18.36 5.36 -14.46
CA PHE A 184 -17.15 6.00 -15.01
C PHE A 184 -15.86 5.20 -14.77
N LEU A 185 -15.96 4.05 -14.11
CA LEU A 185 -14.83 3.15 -13.88
C LEU A 185 -14.99 1.94 -14.78
N TYR A 186 -14.21 1.93 -15.83
CA TYR A 186 -14.13 0.87 -16.82
C TYR A 186 -13.18 -0.23 -16.36
N SER A 187 -13.39 -1.44 -16.87
CA SER A 187 -12.35 -2.46 -16.84
C SER A 187 -11.09 -1.97 -17.58
N PRO A 188 -9.89 -2.51 -17.27
CA PRO A 188 -8.67 -2.19 -18.01
C PRO A 188 -8.83 -2.44 -19.51
N GLN A 189 -9.53 -3.50 -19.90
CA GLN A 189 -9.76 -3.85 -21.30
C GLN A 189 -10.63 -2.81 -22.02
N GLU A 190 -11.75 -2.40 -21.42
CA GLU A 190 -12.61 -1.35 -21.98
C GLU A 190 -11.88 -0.01 -22.05
N TYR A 191 -11.09 0.33 -21.03
CA TYR A 191 -10.26 1.53 -21.07
C TYR A 191 -9.29 1.49 -22.25
N VAL A 192 -8.64 0.35 -22.50
CA VAL A 192 -7.74 0.14 -23.64
C VAL A 192 -8.45 0.25 -24.97
N SER A 193 -9.65 -0.31 -25.10
CA SER A 193 -10.45 -0.23 -26.33
C SER A 193 -10.83 1.20 -26.71
N ASN A 194 -10.82 2.13 -25.75
CA ASN A 194 -11.08 3.55 -25.98
C ASN A 194 -9.81 4.37 -26.32
N LEU A 195 -8.63 3.74 -26.31
CA LEU A 195 -7.39 4.41 -26.70
C LEU A 195 -7.19 4.37 -28.23
N PRO A 196 -6.54 5.38 -28.83
CA PRO A 196 -6.23 5.38 -30.26
C PRO A 196 -5.46 4.13 -30.70
N GLU A 197 -5.89 3.50 -31.80
CA GLU A 197 -5.24 2.27 -32.31
C GLU A 197 -3.77 2.49 -32.65
N GLU A 198 -3.41 3.66 -33.18
CA GLU A 198 -2.05 4.02 -33.58
C GLU A 198 -1.11 4.35 -32.41
N MET A 199 -1.61 4.34 -31.17
CA MET A 199 -0.80 4.61 -29.98
C MET A 199 0.25 3.52 -29.77
N ASP A 200 1.51 3.94 -29.55
CA ASP A 200 2.60 3.03 -29.23
C ASP A 200 2.28 2.16 -28.00
N ASN A 201 2.77 0.91 -28.02
CA ASN A 201 2.48 -0.06 -26.96
C ASN A 201 3.02 0.38 -25.59
N ASN A 202 4.16 1.07 -25.52
CA ASN A 202 4.69 1.55 -24.25
C ASN A 202 3.85 2.71 -23.70
N GLU A 203 3.42 3.61 -24.58
CA GLU A 203 2.51 4.70 -24.21
C GLU A 203 1.18 4.14 -23.71
N ARG A 204 0.61 3.17 -24.44
CA ARG A 204 -0.62 2.46 -24.06
C ARG A 204 -0.48 1.81 -22.68
N ARG A 205 0.60 1.09 -22.42
CA ARG A 205 0.88 0.48 -21.11
C ARG A 205 0.99 1.52 -19.99
N SER A 206 1.65 2.65 -20.27
CA SER A 206 1.76 3.77 -19.33
C SER A 206 0.38 4.35 -18.98
N LYS A 207 -0.51 4.51 -19.97
CA LYS A 207 -1.89 4.99 -19.75
C LYS A 207 -2.72 4.02 -18.90
N ILE A 208 -2.64 2.72 -19.18
CA ILE A 208 -3.32 1.69 -18.36
C ILE A 208 -2.83 1.74 -16.92
N ASN A 209 -1.51 1.81 -16.70
CA ASN A 209 -0.93 1.89 -15.37
C ASN A 209 -1.38 3.15 -14.63
N GLN A 210 -1.42 4.30 -15.30
CA GLN A 210 -1.92 5.55 -14.73
C GLN A 210 -3.40 5.46 -14.37
N TYR A 211 -4.22 4.87 -15.24
CA TYR A 211 -5.64 4.63 -15.00
C TYR A 211 -5.87 3.72 -13.79
N CYS A 212 -5.20 2.56 -13.74
CA CYS A 212 -5.31 1.62 -12.63
C CYS A 212 -4.81 2.22 -11.31
N LEU A 213 -3.71 3.00 -11.34
CA LEU A 213 -3.24 3.72 -10.16
C LEU A 213 -4.25 4.79 -9.70
N GLY A 214 -4.94 5.45 -10.63
CA GLY A 214 -6.02 6.38 -10.33
C GLY A 214 -7.21 5.68 -9.66
N ALA A 215 -7.67 4.57 -10.23
CA ALA A 215 -8.74 3.74 -9.67
C ALA A 215 -8.36 3.21 -8.28
N TYR A 216 -7.14 2.70 -8.11
CA TYR A 216 -6.58 2.28 -6.82
C TYR A 216 -6.67 3.38 -5.77
N LYS A 217 -6.17 4.58 -6.07
CA LYS A 217 -6.16 5.70 -5.12
C LYS A 217 -7.57 6.15 -4.76
N TYR A 218 -8.47 6.19 -5.73
CA TYR A 218 -9.87 6.52 -5.51
C TYR A 218 -10.52 5.48 -4.58
N PHE A 219 -10.47 4.19 -4.94
CA PHE A 219 -11.11 3.14 -4.16
C PHE A 219 -10.55 3.01 -2.75
N ARG A 220 -9.24 3.14 -2.61
CA ARG A 220 -8.60 3.05 -1.30
C ARG A 220 -9.09 4.15 -0.37
N ARG A 221 -9.20 5.38 -0.86
CA ARG A 221 -9.67 6.53 -0.07
C ARG A 221 -11.15 6.45 0.30
N GLU A 222 -11.98 5.97 -0.62
CA GLU A 222 -13.45 6.00 -0.42
C GLU A 222 -13.99 4.74 0.27
N PHE A 223 -13.35 3.57 0.09
CA PHE A 223 -13.96 2.28 0.42
C PHE A 223 -13.06 1.29 1.18
N CYS A 224 -11.75 1.25 0.95
CA CYS A 224 -10.89 0.21 1.55
C CYS A 224 -9.44 0.69 1.75
N ASP A 225 -9.09 1.11 2.96
CA ASP A 225 -7.75 1.62 3.31
C ASP A 225 -6.63 0.56 3.14
N GLU A 226 -6.96 -0.73 3.28
CA GLU A 226 -6.01 -1.84 3.13
C GLU A 226 -5.80 -2.29 1.68
N LEU A 227 -6.45 -1.66 0.69
CA LEU A 227 -6.35 -2.09 -0.71
C LEU A 227 -4.89 -2.16 -1.17
N MET A 228 -4.48 -3.27 -1.81
CA MET A 228 -3.10 -3.51 -2.21
C MET A 228 -2.88 -3.68 -3.72
N GLY A 229 -3.93 -3.65 -4.53
CA GLY A 229 -3.76 -3.87 -5.96
C GLY A 229 -5.03 -3.59 -6.76
N VAL A 230 -4.87 -3.65 -8.08
CA VAL A 230 -5.94 -3.56 -9.06
C VAL A 230 -5.75 -4.67 -10.08
N ALA A 231 -6.81 -5.41 -10.36
CA ALA A 231 -6.89 -6.44 -11.37
C ALA A 231 -8.01 -6.14 -12.38
N GLY A 232 -7.83 -6.64 -13.60
CA GLY A 232 -8.91 -6.80 -14.56
C GLY A 232 -9.46 -8.23 -14.50
N HIS A 233 -10.68 -8.41 -15.02
CA HIS A 233 -11.26 -9.72 -15.27
C HIS A 233 -11.26 -9.96 -16.79
N ASP A 234 -10.43 -10.88 -17.26
CA ASP A 234 -10.27 -11.15 -18.69
C ASP A 234 -10.18 -12.65 -18.99
N TYR A 235 -10.57 -13.00 -20.22
CA TYR A 235 -10.47 -14.36 -20.71
C TYR A 235 -9.14 -14.57 -21.44
N LYS A 236 -8.33 -15.49 -20.93
CA LYS A 236 -7.03 -15.84 -21.48
C LYS A 236 -7.16 -17.03 -22.42
N VAL A 237 -7.04 -16.76 -23.72
CA VAL A 237 -7.03 -17.79 -24.76
C VAL A 237 -5.72 -18.57 -24.70
N THR A 238 -5.81 -19.88 -24.56
CA THR A 238 -4.65 -20.80 -24.48
C THR A 238 -4.59 -21.79 -25.63
N ALA A 239 -5.66 -21.94 -26.40
CA ALA A 239 -5.75 -22.87 -27.51
C ALA A 239 -6.26 -22.19 -28.81
N PRO A 240 -5.84 -22.66 -30.00
CA PRO A 240 -6.23 -22.07 -31.28
C PRO A 240 -7.74 -22.10 -31.59
N ASP A 241 -8.48 -22.98 -30.92
CA ASP A 241 -9.95 -23.12 -31.05
C ASP A 241 -10.72 -22.13 -30.16
N GLY A 242 -10.03 -21.25 -29.43
CA GLY A 242 -10.63 -20.33 -28.47
C GLY A 242 -10.75 -20.90 -27.05
N GLY A 243 -10.24 -22.11 -26.80
CA GLY A 243 -10.12 -22.67 -25.45
C GLY A 243 -9.21 -21.81 -24.56
N GLY A 244 -9.56 -21.71 -23.28
CA GLY A 244 -8.98 -20.75 -22.36
C GLY A 244 -9.63 -20.80 -20.97
N TYR A 245 -9.30 -19.81 -20.14
CA TYR A 245 -9.86 -19.65 -18.81
C TYR A 245 -10.01 -18.17 -18.47
N TRP A 246 -10.95 -17.87 -17.57
CA TRP A 246 -11.10 -16.54 -17.00
C TRP A 246 -10.08 -16.32 -15.91
N THR A 247 -9.49 -15.14 -15.87
CA THR A 247 -8.42 -14.82 -14.93
C THR A 247 -8.57 -13.43 -14.33
N PHE A 248 -8.09 -13.28 -13.10
CA PHE A 248 -7.77 -12.00 -12.51
C PHE A 248 -6.37 -11.58 -12.93
N ASN A 249 -6.26 -10.60 -13.83
CA ASN A 249 -4.97 -10.09 -14.29
C ASN A 249 -4.58 -8.83 -13.52
N PHE A 250 -3.55 -8.93 -12.68
CA PHE A 250 -3.09 -7.82 -11.85
C PHE A 250 -2.35 -6.76 -12.67
N GLN A 251 -3.05 -5.65 -12.96
CA GLN A 251 -2.50 -4.50 -13.68
C GLN A 251 -1.64 -3.62 -12.76
N PHE A 252 -1.97 -3.58 -11.46
CA PHE A 252 -1.22 -2.83 -10.46
C PHE A 252 -1.10 -3.61 -9.16
N LYS A 253 0.11 -3.66 -8.62
CA LYS A 253 0.42 -4.25 -7.31
C LYS A 253 1.17 -3.23 -6.46
N ASN A 254 0.74 -3.04 -5.21
CA ASN A 254 1.47 -2.26 -4.24
C ASN A 254 2.81 -2.95 -3.95
N GLN A 255 3.90 -2.17 -3.88
CA GLN A 255 5.27 -2.69 -3.73
C GLN A 255 5.46 -3.56 -2.48
N VAL A 256 4.67 -3.33 -1.43
CA VAL A 256 4.74 -4.12 -0.19
C VAL A 256 4.39 -5.58 -0.42
N VAL A 257 3.42 -5.86 -1.28
CA VAL A 257 2.90 -7.22 -1.56
C VAL A 257 3.22 -7.71 -2.98
N GLY A 258 3.99 -6.94 -3.75
CA GLY A 258 4.18 -7.18 -5.18
C GLY A 258 4.80 -8.54 -5.53
N ASP A 259 5.67 -9.05 -4.65
CA ASP A 259 6.31 -10.36 -4.80
C ASP A 259 5.39 -11.51 -4.33
N PHE A 260 4.30 -11.18 -3.63
CA PHE A 260 3.37 -12.15 -3.07
C PHE A 260 2.24 -12.49 -4.05
N LEU A 261 1.64 -11.45 -4.66
CA LEU A 261 0.53 -11.64 -5.58
C LEU A 261 1.05 -12.14 -6.93
N LEU A 262 0.49 -13.27 -7.39
CA LEU A 262 0.69 -13.77 -8.76
C LEU A 262 0.29 -12.70 -9.78
N ASP A 263 0.86 -12.79 -10.98
CA ASP A 263 0.49 -11.87 -12.07
C ASP A 263 -0.93 -12.14 -12.57
N ASP A 264 -1.36 -13.41 -12.52
CA ASP A 264 -2.72 -13.81 -12.86
C ASP A 264 -3.23 -14.99 -12.01
N ILE A 265 -4.56 -15.07 -11.80
CA ILE A 265 -5.23 -16.13 -11.02
C ILE A 265 -6.45 -16.62 -11.79
N ASP A 266 -6.49 -17.92 -12.12
CA ASP A 266 -7.67 -18.57 -12.70
C ASP A 266 -8.86 -18.47 -11.74
N CYS A 267 -9.95 -17.87 -12.20
CA CYS A 267 -11.11 -17.56 -11.39
C CYS A 267 -12.39 -18.31 -11.82
N GLY A 268 -12.34 -19.18 -12.83
CA GLY A 268 -13.55 -19.82 -13.35
C GLY A 268 -14.63 -18.81 -13.78
N LEU A 269 -15.91 -19.21 -13.75
CA LEU A 269 -17.03 -18.30 -14.03
C LEU A 269 -17.48 -17.63 -12.72
N LEU A 270 -17.30 -16.32 -12.62
CA LEU A 270 -17.84 -15.46 -11.55
C LEU A 270 -19.31 -15.12 -11.73
#